data_AF-A0A5C5FTQ8-F1
#
_entry.id   AF-A0A5C5FTQ8-F1
#
_cell.length_a   1.000
_cell.length_b   1.000
_cell.length_c   1.000
_cell.angle_alpha   90.00
_cell.angle_beta   90.00
_cell.angle_gamma   90.00
#
_symmetry.space_group_name_H-M   'P 1'
#
loop_
_entity.id
_entity.type
_entity.pdbx_description
1 polymer ?
#
loop_
_entity_poly.entity_id
_entity_poly.type
_entity_poly.pdbx_seq_one_letter_code
_entity_poly.pdbx_strand_id
1 'polypeptide(L)'
;MSSKSELRARKDKAALIQSGRLMERRFDREQQEYQAEIAELQAKLEEAQREATMAKGGGGAMKELQKELADLRLSLAEAEAALVASQGERDAATKERDDVLTGRPGASQAVLRKETERAKELESQIKQLQDKLAQAEKRALEASTGTGSNNEQVAALEKKMQETERRCADMQKDAVKAVEGLADLKVKLVELEELKTRETQRRTRQLKHAEERAERMREELITVWEASNRQHFSEAGKNKFVNKALDLEKDLQAAQKRIVQLEDKGLEGKVVATERIAKRFFELLEFFRISEDDAAKLVKDGVSWPAAGAGPQNLKELMQEPKPAPPPLSAKEQNQVKKLEATIRSHEGKITELEKAVKSKSDEIITLEADRQRLEDEVAKQKSKMLLAERDAQERNDELIQVKGRKDKEATDSRRSATRPRRAWRASSNARTAPRRSTRRR
;
A
#
# COMPACT_ATOMS: atom_id res chain seq x y z
N MET A 1 -87.61 4.75 72.23
CA MET A 1 -86.78 4.55 71.01
C MET A 1 -87.14 3.19 70.43
N SER A 2 -87.65 3.13 69.21
CA SER A 2 -88.34 1.95 68.65
C SER A 2 -87.36 0.88 68.19
N SER A 3 -87.61 -0.40 68.48
CA SER A 3 -86.79 -1.54 68.00
C SER A 3 -86.56 -1.55 66.48
N LYS A 4 -87.44 -0.89 65.71
CA LYS A 4 -87.30 -0.69 64.26
C LYS A 4 -86.11 0.20 63.88
N SER A 5 -85.74 1.22 64.67
CA SER A 5 -84.59 2.09 64.35
C SER A 5 -83.27 1.40 64.62
N GLU A 6 -83.19 0.58 65.67
CA GLU A 6 -82.01 -0.25 65.96
C GLU A 6 -81.82 -1.36 64.92
N LEU A 7 -82.90 -2.00 64.46
CA LEU A 7 -82.85 -2.99 63.39
C LEU A 7 -82.42 -2.38 62.05
N ARG A 8 -82.83 -1.14 61.74
CA ARG A 8 -82.35 -0.41 60.55
C ARG A 8 -80.86 -0.07 60.66
N ALA A 9 -80.43 0.52 61.77
CA ALA A 9 -79.01 0.83 62.01
C ALA A 9 -78.11 -0.42 61.95
N ARG A 10 -78.59 -1.58 62.42
CA ARG A 10 -77.86 -2.85 62.30
C ARG A 10 -77.80 -3.37 60.86
N LYS A 11 -78.88 -3.23 60.09
CA LYS A 11 -78.89 -3.58 58.65
C LYS A 11 -77.98 -2.67 57.84
N ASP A 12 -77.99 -1.37 58.12
CA ASP A 12 -77.14 -0.38 57.45
C ASP A 12 -75.65 -0.62 57.77
N LYS A 13 -75.33 -0.93 59.03
CA LYS A 13 -73.97 -1.33 59.45
C LYS A 13 -73.52 -2.64 58.80
N ALA A 14 -74.40 -3.63 58.70
CA ALA A 14 -74.09 -4.90 58.03
C ALA A 14 -73.86 -4.69 56.51
N ALA A 15 -74.67 -3.84 55.87
CA ALA A 15 -74.51 -3.48 54.47
C ALA A 15 -73.17 -2.75 54.22
N LEU A 16 -72.77 -1.83 55.10
CA LEU A 16 -71.49 -1.11 55.02
C LEU A 16 -70.27 -2.03 55.19
N ILE A 17 -70.35 -3.00 56.12
CA ILE A 17 -69.28 -4.00 56.32
C ILE A 17 -69.19 -4.94 55.10
N GLN A 18 -70.33 -5.31 54.52
CA GLN A 18 -70.37 -6.16 53.34
C GLN A 18 -69.84 -5.44 52.10
N SER A 19 -70.16 -4.16 51.91
CA SER A 19 -69.61 -3.34 50.82
C SER A 19 -68.10 -3.12 51.00
N GLY A 20 -67.63 -2.83 52.22
CA GLY A 20 -66.20 -2.69 52.53
C GLY A 20 -65.40 -3.96 52.22
N ARG A 21 -65.91 -5.13 52.60
CA ARG A 21 -65.28 -6.44 52.27
C ARG A 21 -65.27 -6.74 50.77
N LEU A 22 -66.27 -6.27 50.03
CA LEU A 22 -66.31 -6.42 48.57
C LEU A 22 -65.30 -5.51 47.88
N MET A 23 -65.11 -4.28 48.38
CA MET A 23 -64.09 -3.35 47.88
C MET A 23 -62.67 -3.87 48.19
N GLU A 24 -62.41 -4.37 49.41
CA GLU A 24 -61.14 -5.00 49.76
C GLU A 24 -60.79 -6.16 48.82
N ARG A 25 -61.77 -7.03 48.51
CA ARG A 25 -61.56 -8.13 47.55
C ARG A 25 -61.34 -7.67 46.11
N ARG A 26 -61.82 -6.48 45.72
CA ARG A 26 -61.54 -5.90 44.40
C ARG A 26 -60.13 -5.34 44.36
N PHE A 27 -59.74 -4.56 45.37
CA PHE A 27 -58.37 -4.08 45.52
C PHE A 27 -57.35 -5.23 45.63
N ASP A 28 -57.66 -6.32 46.32
CA ASP A 28 -56.82 -7.51 46.37
C ASP A 28 -56.60 -8.15 44.98
N ARG A 29 -57.65 -8.18 44.14
CA ARG A 29 -57.55 -8.70 42.77
C ARG A 29 -56.76 -7.77 41.87
N GLU A 30 -57.03 -6.46 41.93
CA GLU A 30 -56.30 -5.46 41.17
C GLU A 30 -54.81 -5.46 41.57
N GLN A 31 -54.49 -5.59 42.86
CA GLN A 31 -53.10 -5.74 43.31
C GLN A 31 -52.46 -7.05 42.82
N GLN A 32 -53.20 -8.16 42.79
CA GLN A 32 -52.70 -9.42 42.23
C GLN A 32 -52.49 -9.33 40.72
N GLU A 33 -53.34 -8.61 39.99
CA GLU A 33 -53.22 -8.35 38.56
C GLU A 33 -51.98 -7.50 38.26
N TYR A 34 -51.77 -6.39 38.98
CA TYR A 34 -50.56 -5.58 38.84
C TYR A 34 -49.28 -6.35 39.24
N GLN A 35 -49.33 -7.18 40.29
CA GLN A 35 -48.21 -8.04 40.66
C GLN A 35 -47.88 -9.08 39.60
N ALA A 36 -48.90 -9.67 38.96
CA ALA A 36 -48.72 -10.61 37.86
C ALA A 36 -48.14 -9.92 36.62
N GLU A 37 -48.60 -8.71 36.30
CA GLU A 37 -48.11 -7.91 35.19
C GLU A 37 -46.65 -7.49 35.39
N ILE A 38 -46.27 -7.06 36.59
CA ILE A 38 -44.87 -6.77 36.95
C ILE A 38 -44.00 -8.03 36.81
N ALA A 39 -44.48 -9.19 37.27
CA ALA A 39 -43.74 -10.44 37.15
C ALA A 39 -43.55 -10.87 35.68
N GLU A 40 -44.56 -10.66 34.83
CA GLU A 40 -44.49 -10.95 33.40
C GLU A 40 -43.51 -10.00 32.67
N LEU A 41 -43.56 -8.69 32.99
CA LEU A 41 -42.64 -7.71 32.43
C LEU A 41 -41.20 -7.95 32.87
N GLN A 42 -40.97 -8.34 34.13
CA GLN A 42 -39.66 -8.75 34.63
C GLN A 42 -39.12 -9.98 33.87
N ALA A 43 -39.96 -10.99 33.61
CA ALA A 43 -39.57 -12.17 32.84
C ALA A 43 -39.16 -11.82 31.39
N LYS A 44 -39.95 -10.96 30.71
CA LYS A 44 -39.63 -10.47 29.35
C LYS A 44 -38.34 -9.66 29.31
N LEU A 45 -38.08 -8.86 30.35
CA LEU A 45 -36.86 -8.06 30.46
C LEU A 45 -35.63 -8.96 30.66
N GLU A 46 -35.72 -10.01 31.49
CA GLU A 46 -34.65 -11.01 31.62
C GLU A 46 -34.40 -11.78 30.32
N GLU A 47 -35.44 -12.14 29.59
CA GLU A 47 -35.32 -12.82 28.29
C GLU A 47 -34.63 -11.93 27.26
N ALA A 48 -35.05 -10.68 27.11
CA ALA A 48 -34.40 -9.70 26.23
C ALA A 48 -32.94 -9.40 26.64
N GLN A 49 -32.61 -9.45 27.94
CA GLN A 49 -31.23 -9.34 28.41
C GLN A 49 -30.38 -10.58 28.04
N ARG A 50 -30.95 -11.78 28.13
CA ARG A 50 -30.29 -13.02 27.68
C ARG A 50 -30.05 -12.99 26.17
N GLU A 51 -31.01 -12.52 25.38
CA GLU A 51 -30.85 -12.37 23.93
C GLU A 51 -29.77 -11.33 23.58
N ALA A 52 -29.74 -10.18 24.25
CA ALA A 52 -28.71 -9.16 24.07
C ALA A 52 -27.29 -9.64 24.42
N THR A 53 -27.15 -10.59 25.35
CA THR A 53 -25.84 -11.18 25.72
C THR A 53 -25.41 -12.32 24.80
N MET A 54 -26.37 -13.00 24.15
CA MET A 54 -26.11 -14.10 23.20
C MET A 54 -25.93 -13.63 21.75
N ALA A 55 -26.39 -12.42 21.41
CA ALA A 55 -26.27 -11.86 20.07
C ALA A 55 -24.82 -11.49 19.70
N LYS A 56 -24.15 -12.36 18.92
CA LYS A 56 -22.84 -12.08 18.27
C LYS A 56 -23.01 -11.56 16.84
N GLY A 57 -23.60 -10.37 16.65
CA GLY A 57 -23.69 -9.81 15.30
C GLY A 57 -24.24 -8.39 15.21
N GLY A 58 -23.48 -7.52 14.52
CA GLY A 58 -23.93 -6.28 13.86
C GLY A 58 -24.49 -5.17 14.75
N GLY A 59 -23.82 -4.01 14.79
CA GLY A 59 -24.22 -2.84 15.58
C GLY A 59 -25.61 -2.23 15.27
N GLY A 60 -26.35 -2.74 14.28
CA GLY A 60 -27.75 -2.40 14.03
C GLY A 60 -28.72 -3.19 14.93
N ALA A 61 -28.62 -4.51 14.95
CA ALA A 61 -29.46 -5.38 15.79
C ALA A 61 -29.26 -5.11 17.29
N MET A 62 -28.02 -4.77 17.70
CA MET A 62 -27.73 -4.39 19.08
C MET A 62 -28.42 -3.08 19.49
N LYS A 63 -28.61 -2.13 18.56
CA LYS A 63 -29.32 -0.87 18.83
C LYS A 63 -30.83 -1.08 18.94
N GLU A 64 -31.40 -1.98 18.14
CA GLU A 64 -32.81 -2.36 18.23
C GLU A 64 -33.10 -3.06 19.57
N LEU A 65 -32.27 -4.04 19.97
CA LEU A 65 -32.38 -4.70 21.28
C LEU A 65 -32.18 -3.73 22.45
N GLN A 66 -31.30 -2.73 22.31
CA GLN A 66 -31.13 -1.67 23.32
C GLN A 66 -32.37 -0.77 23.45
N LYS A 67 -33.09 -0.54 22.35
CA LYS A 67 -34.33 0.24 22.34
C LYS A 67 -35.46 -0.55 23.00
N GLU A 68 -35.62 -1.82 22.65
CA GLU A 68 -36.62 -2.70 23.26
C GLU A 68 -36.39 -2.88 24.77
N LEU A 69 -35.13 -2.99 25.21
CA LEU A 69 -34.79 -2.99 26.64
C LEU A 69 -35.11 -1.67 27.36
N ALA A 70 -35.07 -0.53 26.67
CA ALA A 70 -35.43 0.76 27.24
C ALA A 70 -36.96 0.89 27.38
N ASP A 71 -37.71 0.47 26.36
CA ASP A 71 -39.18 0.51 26.35
C ASP A 71 -39.77 -0.44 27.42
N LEU A 72 -39.23 -1.66 27.57
CA LEU A 72 -39.65 -2.60 28.62
C LEU A 72 -39.35 -2.13 30.05
N ARG A 73 -38.25 -1.39 30.24
CA ARG A 73 -37.92 -0.76 31.54
C ARG A 73 -38.91 0.35 31.89
N LEU A 74 -39.36 1.10 30.89
CA LEU A 74 -40.32 2.17 31.08
C LEU A 74 -41.70 1.59 31.46
N SER A 75 -42.17 0.57 30.76
CA SER A 75 -43.44 -0.11 31.09
C SER A 75 -43.43 -0.75 32.47
N LEU A 76 -42.29 -1.32 32.89
CA LEU A 76 -42.13 -1.87 34.23
C LEU A 76 -42.21 -0.78 35.31
N ALA A 77 -41.57 0.37 35.09
CA ALA A 77 -41.63 1.50 36.02
C ALA A 77 -43.06 2.08 36.13
N GLU A 78 -43.80 2.12 35.02
CA GLU A 78 -45.21 2.53 35.01
C GLU A 78 -46.11 1.55 35.78
N ALA A 79 -45.93 0.24 35.59
CA ALA A 79 -46.65 -0.79 36.32
C ALA A 79 -46.33 -0.80 37.84
N GLU A 80 -45.06 -0.58 38.22
CA GLU A 80 -44.65 -0.43 39.61
C GLU A 80 -45.27 0.82 40.26
N ALA A 81 -45.33 1.93 39.53
CA ALA A 81 -45.98 3.15 40.00
C ALA A 81 -47.51 2.97 40.19
N ALA A 82 -48.17 2.25 39.27
CA ALA A 82 -49.59 1.93 39.38
C ALA A 82 -49.89 1.05 40.61
N LEU A 83 -49.03 0.07 40.89
CA LEU A 83 -49.16 -0.77 42.09
C LEU A 83 -49.02 0.06 43.38
N VAL A 84 -48.04 0.97 43.46
CA VAL A 84 -47.85 1.86 44.62
C VAL A 84 -49.05 2.81 44.80
N ALA A 85 -49.62 3.33 43.70
CA ALA A 85 -50.83 4.15 43.77
C ALA A 85 -52.03 3.36 44.31
N SER A 86 -52.25 2.13 43.82
CA SER A 86 -53.34 1.26 44.29
C SER A 86 -53.19 0.85 45.77
N GLN A 87 -51.96 0.72 46.27
CA GLN A 87 -51.67 0.48 47.69
C GLN A 87 -52.01 1.72 48.54
N GLY A 88 -51.70 2.91 48.06
CA GLY A 88 -52.08 4.17 48.72
C GLY A 88 -53.59 4.35 48.84
N GLU A 89 -54.35 4.00 47.80
CA GLU A 89 -55.82 4.06 47.80
C GLU A 89 -56.44 3.04 48.77
N ARG A 90 -55.87 1.83 48.85
CA ARG A 90 -56.27 0.80 49.84
C ARG A 90 -56.01 1.24 51.28
N ASP A 91 -54.84 1.82 51.55
CA ASP A 91 -54.47 2.30 52.88
C ASP A 91 -55.32 3.51 53.33
N ALA A 92 -55.78 4.32 52.39
CA ALA A 92 -56.74 5.39 52.64
C ALA A 92 -58.14 4.84 52.96
N ALA A 93 -58.64 3.88 52.16
CA ALA A 93 -59.96 3.28 52.35
C ALA A 93 -60.07 2.44 53.64
N THR A 94 -58.99 1.79 54.06
CA THR A 94 -58.92 1.03 55.32
C THR A 94 -58.93 1.94 56.55
N LYS A 95 -58.21 3.07 56.50
CA LYS A 95 -58.26 4.10 57.55
C LYS A 95 -59.66 4.72 57.69
N GLU A 96 -60.31 5.05 56.58
CA GLU A 96 -61.66 5.62 56.59
C GLU A 96 -62.70 4.65 57.18
N ARG A 97 -62.51 3.34 56.97
CA ARG A 97 -63.34 2.28 57.58
C ARG A 97 -63.13 2.16 59.09
N ASP A 98 -61.89 2.25 59.58
CA ASP A 98 -61.55 2.14 61.01
C ASP A 98 -61.99 3.39 61.80
N ASP A 99 -61.99 4.56 61.18
CA ASP A 99 -62.47 5.80 61.79
C ASP A 99 -64.00 5.82 61.94
N VAL A 100 -64.75 5.21 61.02
CA VAL A 100 -66.22 5.07 61.12
C VAL A 100 -66.64 4.05 62.19
N LEU A 101 -65.77 3.06 62.51
CA LEU A 101 -66.08 1.99 63.47
C LEU A 101 -65.80 2.36 64.94
N THR A 102 -64.96 3.36 65.22
CA THR A 102 -64.44 3.63 66.57
C THR A 102 -65.07 4.81 67.33
N GLY A 103 -66.01 5.56 66.72
CA GLY A 103 -66.99 6.41 67.42
C GLY A 103 -66.53 7.13 68.69
N ARG A 104 -65.48 7.97 68.62
CA ARG A 104 -64.90 8.66 69.79
C ARG A 104 -65.00 10.19 69.68
N PRO A 105 -66.02 10.84 70.28
CA PRO A 105 -66.15 12.29 70.29
C PRO A 105 -65.43 12.85 71.52
N GLY A 106 -64.19 13.32 71.35
CA GLY A 106 -63.44 13.96 72.44
C GLY A 106 -62.03 14.47 72.12
N ALA A 107 -61.47 14.14 70.95
CA ALA A 107 -60.11 14.56 70.55
C ALA A 107 -60.08 15.67 69.48
N SER A 108 -61.22 16.29 69.15
CA SER A 108 -61.37 17.07 67.92
C SER A 108 -60.50 18.33 67.87
N GLN A 109 -60.28 19.06 68.98
CA GLN A 109 -59.60 20.37 68.91
C GLN A 109 -58.05 20.29 68.93
N ALA A 110 -57.48 19.26 69.55
CA ALA A 110 -56.02 19.04 69.58
C ALA A 110 -55.52 18.27 68.36
N VAL A 111 -56.35 17.38 67.81
CA VAL A 111 -56.08 16.67 66.55
C VAL A 111 -56.18 17.65 65.38
N LEU A 112 -57.22 18.50 65.32
CA LEU A 112 -57.32 19.55 64.29
C LEU A 112 -56.14 20.52 64.31
N ARG A 113 -55.60 20.90 65.48
CA ARG A 113 -54.40 21.75 65.55
C ARG A 113 -53.15 21.05 65.01
N LYS A 114 -52.91 19.80 65.42
CA LYS A 114 -51.80 18.98 64.88
C LYS A 114 -51.97 18.71 63.39
N GLU A 115 -53.19 18.55 62.91
CA GLU A 115 -53.50 18.38 61.48
C GLU A 115 -53.29 19.69 60.71
N THR A 116 -53.62 20.85 61.27
CA THR A 116 -53.32 22.15 60.62
C THR A 116 -51.83 22.48 60.61
N GLU A 117 -51.06 22.08 61.63
CA GLU A 117 -49.60 22.23 61.64
C GLU A 117 -48.94 21.27 60.64
N ARG A 118 -49.38 20.00 60.59
CA ARG A 118 -48.97 19.05 59.55
C ARG A 118 -49.34 19.51 58.15
N ALA A 119 -50.53 20.11 57.96
CA ALA A 119 -50.94 20.66 56.68
C ALA A 119 -50.02 21.81 56.23
N LYS A 120 -49.62 22.71 57.14
CA LYS A 120 -48.64 23.78 56.84
C LYS A 120 -47.24 23.24 56.55
N GLU A 121 -46.80 22.21 57.26
CA GLU A 121 -45.53 21.52 56.96
C GLU A 121 -45.58 20.85 55.58
N LEU A 122 -46.67 20.16 55.25
CA LEU A 122 -46.88 19.56 53.94
C LEU A 122 -46.96 20.62 52.83
N GLU A 123 -47.63 21.75 53.05
CA GLU A 123 -47.63 22.88 52.11
C GLU A 123 -46.23 23.45 51.88
N SER A 124 -45.42 23.56 52.95
CA SER A 124 -44.04 24.01 52.84
C SER A 124 -43.16 23.01 52.07
N GLN A 125 -43.40 21.71 52.25
CA GLN A 125 -42.72 20.64 51.52
C GLN A 125 -43.15 20.60 50.06
N ILE A 126 -44.44 20.76 49.76
CA ILE A 126 -44.96 20.86 48.40
C ILE A 126 -44.32 22.04 47.68
N LYS A 127 -44.22 23.20 48.34
CA LYS A 127 -43.57 24.39 47.76
C LYS A 127 -42.08 24.16 47.50
N GLN A 128 -41.36 23.53 48.44
CA GLN A 128 -39.96 23.16 48.23
C GLN A 128 -39.77 22.13 47.09
N LEU A 129 -40.70 21.19 46.93
CA LEU A 129 -40.67 20.22 45.83
C LEU A 129 -40.97 20.90 44.49
N GLN A 130 -41.92 21.83 44.45
CA GLN A 130 -42.21 22.64 43.25
C GLN A 130 -41.00 23.48 42.83
N ASP A 131 -40.31 24.13 43.79
CA ASP A 131 -39.09 24.90 43.51
C ASP A 131 -37.95 24.00 42.98
N LYS A 132 -37.79 22.80 43.55
CA LYS A 132 -36.81 21.80 43.07
C LYS A 132 -37.15 21.30 41.66
N LEU A 133 -38.43 21.11 41.36
CA LEU A 133 -38.91 20.65 40.06
C LEU A 133 -38.67 21.72 38.99
N ALA A 134 -38.99 22.99 39.28
CA ALA A 134 -38.69 24.12 38.40
C ALA A 134 -37.17 24.29 38.15
N GLN A 135 -36.33 24.06 39.16
CA GLN A 135 -34.87 24.07 38.99
C GLN A 135 -34.37 22.88 38.14
N ALA A 136 -34.98 21.70 38.28
CA ALA A 136 -34.64 20.54 37.47
C ALA A 136 -35.05 20.73 35.99
N GLU A 137 -36.24 21.29 35.75
CA GLU A 137 -36.72 21.64 34.40
C GLU A 137 -35.80 22.64 33.71
N LYS A 138 -35.38 23.69 34.44
CA LYS A 138 -34.44 24.69 33.89
C LYS A 138 -33.09 24.07 33.52
N ARG A 139 -32.55 23.19 34.38
CA ARG A 139 -31.31 22.45 34.08
C ARG A 139 -31.46 21.49 32.90
N ALA A 140 -32.62 20.85 32.75
CA ALA A 140 -32.90 19.97 31.60
C ALA A 140 -32.98 20.75 30.28
N LEU A 141 -33.53 21.98 30.31
CA LEU A 141 -33.62 22.86 29.15
C LEU A 141 -32.24 23.43 28.75
N GLU A 142 -31.41 23.78 29.73
CA GLU A 142 -30.01 24.18 29.50
C GLU A 142 -29.17 23.01 28.95
N ALA A 143 -29.43 21.78 29.38
CA ALA A 143 -28.77 20.58 28.85
C ALA A 143 -29.24 20.21 27.41
N SER A 144 -30.52 20.44 27.08
CA SER A 144 -31.07 20.15 25.75
C SER A 144 -30.59 21.15 24.68
N THR A 145 -30.44 22.41 25.04
CA THR A 145 -29.88 23.44 24.14
C THR A 145 -28.39 23.23 23.88
N GLY A 146 -27.63 22.78 24.89
CA GLY A 146 -26.23 22.39 24.73
C GLY A 146 -26.02 21.17 23.82
N THR A 147 -26.96 20.23 23.81
CA THR A 147 -26.91 19.04 22.93
C THR A 147 -27.23 19.39 21.46
N GLY A 148 -28.11 20.36 21.21
CA GLY A 148 -28.37 20.87 19.85
C GLY A 148 -27.13 21.47 19.19
N SER A 149 -26.39 22.33 19.91
CA SER A 149 -25.13 22.91 19.41
C SER A 149 -24.05 21.86 19.13
N ASN A 150 -23.98 20.79 19.93
CA ASN A 150 -23.02 19.71 19.71
C ASN A 150 -23.39 18.87 18.48
N ASN A 151 -24.69 18.61 18.26
CA ASN A 151 -25.17 17.87 17.10
C ASN A 151 -24.90 18.63 15.77
N GLU A 152 -25.05 19.96 15.77
CA GLU A 152 -24.69 20.77 14.60
C GLU A 152 -23.19 20.75 14.30
N GLN A 153 -22.34 20.76 15.32
CA GLN A 153 -20.89 20.64 15.17
C GLN A 153 -20.48 19.26 14.64
N VAL A 154 -21.13 18.20 15.10
CA VAL A 154 -20.90 16.83 14.60
C VAL A 154 -21.30 16.73 13.13
N ALA A 155 -22.48 17.24 12.73
CA ALA A 155 -22.91 17.25 11.33
C ALA A 155 -21.97 18.06 10.42
N ALA A 156 -21.43 19.18 10.91
CA ALA A 156 -20.44 19.98 10.19
C ALA A 156 -19.10 19.25 10.02
N LEU A 157 -18.67 18.47 11.02
CA LEU A 157 -17.47 17.64 10.94
C LEU A 157 -17.65 16.44 10.00
N GLU A 158 -18.80 15.78 10.02
CA GLU A 158 -19.13 14.69 9.09
C GLU A 158 -19.11 15.17 7.64
N LYS A 159 -19.67 16.35 7.36
CA LYS A 159 -19.63 16.94 6.01
C LYS A 159 -18.20 17.24 5.55
N LYS A 160 -17.35 17.77 6.45
CA LYS A 160 -15.92 18.00 6.16
C LYS A 160 -15.18 16.68 5.93
N MET A 161 -15.47 15.65 6.70
CA MET A 161 -14.90 14.32 6.53
C MET A 161 -15.26 13.74 5.16
N GLN A 162 -16.54 13.78 4.77
CA GLN A 162 -16.99 13.33 3.44
C GLN A 162 -16.31 14.12 2.31
N GLU A 163 -16.11 15.43 2.48
CA GLU A 163 -15.42 16.24 1.49
C GLU A 163 -13.93 15.85 1.37
N THR A 164 -13.26 15.57 2.50
CA THR A 164 -11.88 15.07 2.48
C THR A 164 -11.78 13.67 1.87
N GLU A 165 -12.73 12.78 2.12
CA GLU A 165 -12.78 11.44 1.52
C GLU A 165 -12.94 11.51 0.00
N ARG A 166 -13.82 12.40 -0.50
CA ARG A 166 -13.98 12.64 -1.94
C ARG A 166 -12.68 13.14 -2.57
N ARG A 167 -12.01 14.11 -1.96
CA ARG A 167 -10.71 14.62 -2.44
C ARG A 167 -9.64 13.53 -2.44
N CYS A 168 -9.58 12.69 -1.40
CA CYS A 168 -8.67 11.54 -1.37
C CYS A 168 -8.96 10.56 -2.52
N ALA A 169 -10.24 10.27 -2.80
CA ALA A 169 -10.62 9.40 -3.90
C ALA A 169 -10.24 9.98 -5.27
N ASP A 170 -10.38 11.28 -5.48
CA ASP A 170 -9.99 11.93 -6.73
C ASP A 170 -8.46 11.94 -6.90
N MET A 171 -7.70 12.26 -5.86
CA MET A 171 -6.24 12.13 -5.90
C MET A 171 -5.78 10.69 -6.15
N GLN A 172 -6.47 9.68 -5.59
CA GLN A 172 -6.17 8.28 -5.87
C GLN A 172 -6.39 7.95 -7.34
N LYS A 173 -7.47 8.44 -7.97
CA LYS A 173 -7.71 8.25 -9.41
C LYS A 173 -6.63 8.91 -10.26
N ASP A 174 -6.21 10.11 -9.90
CA ASP A 174 -5.15 10.82 -10.62
C ASP A 174 -3.79 10.13 -10.46
N ALA A 175 -3.51 9.58 -9.27
CA ALA A 175 -2.33 8.75 -9.04
C ALA A 175 -2.34 7.47 -9.89
N VAL A 176 -3.49 6.79 -10.00
CA VAL A 176 -3.63 5.61 -10.87
C VAL A 176 -3.36 5.97 -12.34
N LYS A 177 -3.96 7.05 -12.85
CA LYS A 177 -3.70 7.53 -14.22
C LYS A 177 -2.23 7.89 -14.45
N ALA A 178 -1.58 8.49 -13.46
CA ALA A 178 -0.16 8.82 -13.54
C ALA A 178 0.72 7.56 -13.59
N VAL A 179 0.39 6.53 -12.79
CA VAL A 179 1.09 5.24 -12.79
C VAL A 179 0.90 4.50 -14.13
N GLU A 180 -0.31 4.51 -14.68
CA GLU A 180 -0.59 3.99 -16.02
C GLU A 180 0.23 4.73 -17.08
N GLY A 181 0.27 6.07 -17.03
CA GLY A 181 1.11 6.88 -17.93
C GLY A 181 2.61 6.59 -17.79
N LEU A 182 3.10 6.31 -16.58
CA LEU A 182 4.49 5.89 -16.35
C LEU A 182 4.78 4.50 -16.93
N ALA A 183 3.84 3.56 -16.82
CA ALA A 183 3.99 2.24 -17.43
C ALA A 183 4.07 2.33 -18.96
N ASP A 184 3.20 3.13 -19.58
CA ASP A 184 3.22 3.39 -21.03
C ASP A 184 4.54 4.01 -21.49
N LEU A 185 5.08 4.97 -20.73
CA LEU A 185 6.36 5.59 -21.04
C LEU A 185 7.53 4.60 -20.90
N LYS A 186 7.50 3.71 -19.91
CA LYS A 186 8.50 2.65 -19.76
C LYS A 186 8.49 1.70 -20.96
N VAL A 187 7.32 1.27 -21.42
CA VAL A 187 7.19 0.41 -22.62
C VAL A 187 7.78 1.12 -23.84
N LYS A 188 7.41 2.39 -24.06
CA LYS A 188 7.95 3.20 -25.18
C LYS A 188 9.45 3.39 -25.10
N LEU A 189 10.01 3.51 -23.89
CA LEU A 189 11.46 3.64 -23.69
C LEU A 189 12.18 2.35 -24.11
N VAL A 190 11.68 1.18 -23.68
CA VAL A 190 12.23 -0.12 -24.09
C VAL A 190 12.11 -0.32 -25.60
N GLU A 191 10.97 0.00 -26.21
CA GLU A 191 10.79 -0.06 -27.67
C GLU A 191 11.79 0.83 -28.41
N LEU A 192 12.05 2.04 -27.91
CA LEU A 192 13.04 2.94 -28.51
C LEU A 192 14.47 2.44 -28.35
N GLU A 193 14.81 1.81 -27.22
CA GLU A 193 16.11 1.18 -27.02
C GLU A 193 16.32 -0.02 -27.96
N GLU A 194 15.29 -0.84 -28.17
CA GLU A 194 15.32 -1.92 -29.15
C GLU A 194 15.48 -1.39 -30.59
N LEU A 195 14.72 -0.35 -30.97
CA LEU A 195 14.87 0.28 -32.28
C LEU A 195 16.25 0.91 -32.45
N LYS A 196 16.79 1.53 -31.40
CA LYS A 196 18.16 2.05 -31.38
C LYS A 196 19.15 0.92 -31.64
N THR A 197 19.11 -0.18 -30.89
CA THR A 197 20.06 -1.30 -31.07
C THR A 197 19.97 -1.95 -32.45
N ARG A 198 18.75 -2.19 -32.97
CA ARG A 198 18.54 -2.75 -34.31
C ARG A 198 19.09 -1.83 -35.40
N GLU A 199 18.90 -0.53 -35.27
CA GLU A 199 19.40 0.41 -36.27
C GLU A 199 20.91 0.62 -36.16
N THR A 200 21.47 0.64 -34.96
CA THR A 200 22.93 0.62 -34.76
C THR A 200 23.52 -0.61 -35.44
N GLN A 201 22.95 -1.80 -35.24
CA GLN A 201 23.42 -3.03 -35.91
C GLN A 201 23.32 -2.94 -37.45
N ARG A 202 22.20 -2.42 -37.97
CA ARG A 202 22.04 -2.20 -39.42
C ARG A 202 23.11 -1.25 -39.97
N ARG A 203 23.43 -0.18 -39.24
CA ARG A 203 24.45 0.80 -39.62
C ARG A 203 25.86 0.25 -39.49
N THR A 204 26.19 -0.50 -38.45
CA THR A 204 27.49 -1.19 -38.33
C THR A 204 27.72 -2.13 -39.51
N ARG A 205 26.69 -2.84 -39.98
CA ARG A 205 26.79 -3.65 -41.21
C ARG A 205 27.04 -2.80 -42.46
N GLN A 206 26.36 -1.66 -42.57
CA GLN A 206 26.56 -0.72 -43.69
C GLN A 206 27.96 -0.11 -43.69
N LEU A 207 28.50 0.25 -42.51
CA LEU A 207 29.85 0.75 -42.32
C LEU A 207 30.88 -0.32 -42.68
N LYS A 208 30.77 -1.53 -42.13
CA LYS A 208 31.66 -2.66 -42.51
C LYS A 208 31.68 -2.91 -44.01
N HIS A 209 30.53 -2.92 -44.67
CA HIS A 209 30.49 -3.07 -46.13
C HIS A 209 31.03 -1.86 -46.91
N ALA A 210 31.03 -0.66 -46.33
CA ALA A 210 31.67 0.51 -46.93
C ALA A 210 33.19 0.47 -46.73
N GLU A 211 33.65 0.09 -45.54
CA GLU A 211 35.06 -0.12 -45.17
C GLU A 211 35.69 -1.21 -46.03
N GLU A 212 35.07 -2.40 -46.12
CA GLU A 212 35.55 -3.51 -46.97
C GLU A 212 35.66 -3.10 -48.45
N ARG A 213 34.71 -2.30 -48.95
CA ARG A 213 34.78 -1.77 -50.32
C ARG A 213 35.91 -0.77 -50.49
N ALA A 214 36.13 0.09 -49.51
CA ALA A 214 37.24 1.05 -49.51
C ALA A 214 38.60 0.34 -49.41
N GLU A 215 38.71 -0.72 -48.60
CA GLU A 215 39.91 -1.55 -48.50
C GLU A 215 40.23 -2.25 -49.81
N ARG A 216 39.25 -2.90 -50.45
CA ARG A 216 39.46 -3.50 -51.78
C ARG A 216 39.91 -2.47 -52.82
N MET A 217 39.32 -1.27 -52.81
CA MET A 217 39.76 -0.18 -53.70
C MET A 217 41.18 0.30 -53.39
N ARG A 218 41.60 0.31 -52.12
CA ARG A 218 42.99 0.61 -51.72
C ARG A 218 43.95 -0.49 -52.18
N GLU A 219 43.60 -1.76 -52.01
CA GLU A 219 44.40 -2.89 -52.48
C GLU A 219 44.53 -2.88 -54.01
N GLU A 220 43.46 -2.59 -54.73
CA GLU A 220 43.49 -2.39 -56.19
C GLU A 220 44.37 -1.20 -56.59
N LEU A 221 44.30 -0.08 -55.88
CA LEU A 221 45.19 1.06 -56.12
C LEU A 221 46.66 0.71 -55.84
N ILE A 222 46.95 -0.04 -54.78
CA ILE A 222 48.31 -0.47 -54.42
C ILE A 222 48.85 -1.43 -55.48
N THR A 223 48.08 -2.44 -55.88
CA THR A 223 48.48 -3.41 -56.92
C THR A 223 48.70 -2.74 -58.27
N VAL A 224 47.82 -1.81 -58.64
CA VAL A 224 47.95 -0.97 -59.82
C VAL A 224 49.25 -0.15 -59.69
N TRP A 225 49.45 0.59 -58.60
CA TRP A 225 50.66 1.38 -58.35
C TRP A 225 51.96 0.57 -58.41
N GLU A 226 51.99 -0.61 -57.77
CA GLU A 226 53.12 -1.54 -57.83
C GLU A 226 53.41 -2.01 -59.27
N ALA A 227 52.37 -2.31 -60.06
CA ALA A 227 52.52 -2.69 -61.46
C ALA A 227 53.11 -1.55 -62.31
N SER A 228 52.71 -0.31 -62.03
CA SER A 228 53.29 0.87 -62.69
C SER A 228 54.76 1.05 -62.33
N ASN A 229 55.11 0.83 -61.07
CA ASN A 229 56.48 0.98 -60.58
C ASN A 229 57.45 -0.09 -61.14
N ARG A 230 56.93 -1.27 -61.54
CA ARG A 230 57.71 -2.36 -62.16
C ARG A 230 58.01 -2.15 -63.67
N GLN A 231 57.69 -0.98 -64.25
CA GLN A 231 58.09 -0.51 -65.59
C GLN A 231 57.73 -1.40 -66.82
N HIS A 232 56.44 -1.73 -67.02
CA HIS A 232 55.98 -2.32 -68.29
C HIS A 232 54.65 -1.74 -68.82
N PHE A 233 54.52 -0.41 -68.91
CA PHE A 233 53.38 0.22 -69.59
C PHE A 233 53.82 1.07 -70.78
N SER A 234 53.20 0.83 -71.94
CA SER A 234 53.20 1.77 -73.07
C SER A 234 52.54 3.09 -72.65
N GLU A 235 52.79 4.20 -73.34
CA GLU A 235 52.17 5.51 -73.02
C GLU A 235 50.63 5.44 -72.98
N ALA A 236 50.02 4.65 -73.87
CA ALA A 236 48.58 4.38 -73.85
C ALA A 236 48.14 3.60 -72.59
N GLY A 237 48.99 2.71 -72.07
CA GLY A 237 48.80 2.02 -70.80
C GLY A 237 48.92 2.94 -69.59
N LYS A 238 49.84 3.92 -69.63
CA LYS A 238 50.01 4.95 -68.59
C LYS A 238 48.78 5.87 -68.48
N ASN A 239 48.18 6.28 -69.59
CA ASN A 239 46.96 7.10 -69.56
C ASN A 239 45.75 6.33 -69.03
N LYS A 240 45.59 5.06 -69.39
CA LYS A 240 44.54 4.18 -68.83
C LYS A 240 44.75 3.92 -67.33
N PHE A 241 46.01 3.81 -66.90
CA PHE A 241 46.40 3.69 -65.51
C PHE A 241 46.02 4.93 -64.70
N VAL A 242 46.39 6.13 -65.17
CA VAL A 242 46.08 7.39 -64.49
C VAL A 242 44.58 7.59 -64.37
N ASN A 243 43.82 7.31 -65.43
CA ASN A 243 42.36 7.41 -65.39
C ASN A 243 41.75 6.42 -64.39
N LYS A 244 42.20 5.14 -64.39
CA LYS A 244 41.71 4.13 -63.44
C LYS A 244 42.07 4.47 -61.99
N ALA A 245 43.24 5.04 -61.74
CA ALA A 245 43.64 5.49 -60.41
C ALA A 245 42.80 6.69 -59.94
N LEU A 246 42.54 7.67 -60.82
CA LEU A 246 41.69 8.81 -60.52
C LEU A 246 40.22 8.42 -60.27
N ASP A 247 39.70 7.43 -61.00
CA ASP A 247 38.35 6.92 -60.80
C ASP A 247 38.22 6.18 -59.46
N LEU A 248 39.20 5.33 -59.12
CA LEU A 248 39.25 4.66 -57.81
C LEU A 248 39.40 5.66 -56.65
N GLU A 249 40.18 6.73 -56.82
CA GLU A 249 40.34 7.77 -55.81
C GLU A 249 39.04 8.56 -55.59
N LYS A 250 38.30 8.88 -56.66
CA LYS A 250 36.96 9.51 -56.57
C LYS A 250 35.97 8.61 -55.84
N ASP A 251 35.96 7.32 -56.16
CA ASP A 251 35.06 6.35 -55.51
C ASP A 251 35.41 6.15 -54.02
N LEU A 252 36.70 6.20 -53.66
CA LEU A 252 37.17 6.14 -52.27
C LEU A 252 36.74 7.40 -51.49
N GLN A 253 36.89 8.59 -52.07
CA GLN A 253 36.40 9.84 -51.47
C GLN A 253 34.87 9.85 -51.31
N ALA A 254 34.13 9.30 -52.27
CA ALA A 254 32.68 9.15 -52.18
C ALA A 254 32.26 8.17 -51.06
N ALA A 255 32.99 7.06 -50.91
CA ALA A 255 32.78 6.11 -49.81
C ALA A 255 33.09 6.73 -48.44
N GLN A 256 34.18 7.50 -48.31
CA GLN A 256 34.54 8.21 -47.08
C GLN A 256 33.50 9.27 -46.68
N LYS A 257 33.03 10.09 -47.63
CA LYS A 257 31.95 11.06 -47.36
C LYS A 257 30.67 10.36 -46.88
N ARG A 258 30.38 9.18 -47.43
CA ARG A 258 29.22 8.39 -47.03
C ARG A 258 29.38 7.78 -45.63
N ILE A 259 30.59 7.40 -45.22
CA ILE A 259 30.90 6.94 -43.86
C ILE A 259 30.63 8.07 -42.85
N VAL A 260 31.21 9.26 -43.06
CA VAL A 260 31.02 10.43 -42.18
C VAL A 260 29.54 10.82 -42.04
N GLN A 261 28.79 10.87 -43.16
CA GLN A 261 27.36 11.18 -43.12
C GLN A 261 26.51 10.14 -42.36
N LEU A 262 26.95 8.88 -42.32
CA LEU A 262 26.28 7.82 -41.58
C LEU A 262 26.57 7.89 -40.08
N GLU A 263 27.74 8.41 -39.70
CA GLU A 263 28.15 8.65 -38.33
C GLU A 263 27.42 9.86 -37.72
N ASP A 264 27.38 11.00 -38.41
CA ASP A 264 26.82 12.25 -37.87
C ASP A 264 25.29 12.20 -37.69
N LYS A 265 24.55 11.72 -38.70
CA LYS A 265 23.07 11.75 -38.69
C LYS A 265 22.41 10.70 -37.78
N GLY A 266 23.16 9.69 -37.35
CA GLY A 266 22.64 8.58 -36.56
C GLY A 266 22.58 8.85 -35.06
N LEU A 267 23.53 9.64 -34.54
CA LEU A 267 23.67 9.90 -33.11
C LEU A 267 22.77 11.07 -32.67
N GLU A 268 22.79 12.20 -33.37
CA GLU A 268 22.16 13.43 -32.89
C GLU A 268 20.63 13.31 -32.73
N GLY A 269 19.90 12.87 -33.75
CA GLY A 269 18.43 12.89 -33.70
C GLY A 269 17.81 11.95 -32.67
N LYS A 270 18.49 10.84 -32.36
CA LYS A 270 17.96 9.81 -31.45
C LYS A 270 18.45 9.97 -30.03
N VAL A 271 19.69 10.43 -29.83
CA VAL A 271 20.18 10.86 -28.51
C VAL A 271 19.27 11.97 -27.98
N VAL A 272 18.93 12.95 -28.81
CA VAL A 272 17.99 14.03 -28.45
C VAL A 272 16.58 13.51 -28.10
N ALA A 273 16.08 12.49 -28.82
CA ALA A 273 14.77 11.90 -28.51
C ALA A 273 14.79 11.10 -27.20
N THR A 274 15.82 10.28 -26.97
CA THR A 274 16.00 9.54 -25.72
C THR A 274 16.24 10.45 -24.52
N GLU A 275 17.03 11.51 -24.69
CA GLU A 275 17.28 12.52 -23.66
C GLU A 275 16.00 13.28 -23.29
N ARG A 276 15.16 13.64 -24.29
CA ARG A 276 13.89 14.32 -24.03
C ARG A 276 12.89 13.43 -23.27
N ILE A 277 12.88 12.13 -23.54
CA ILE A 277 12.02 11.16 -22.83
C ILE A 277 12.56 10.88 -21.43
N ALA A 278 13.87 10.68 -21.28
CA ALA A 278 14.53 10.48 -19.98
C ALA A 278 14.33 11.70 -19.07
N LYS A 279 14.50 12.92 -19.60
CA LYS A 279 14.27 14.16 -18.85
C LYS A 279 12.85 14.25 -18.30
N ARG A 280 11.85 13.93 -19.13
CA ARG A 280 10.44 13.89 -18.71
C ARG A 280 10.16 12.84 -17.65
N PHE A 281 10.82 11.68 -17.73
CA PHE A 281 10.71 10.62 -16.75
C PHE A 281 11.27 11.07 -15.38
N PHE A 282 12.45 11.69 -15.35
CA PHE A 282 13.05 12.20 -14.11
C PHE A 282 12.30 13.40 -13.52
N GLU A 283 11.76 14.31 -14.35
CA GLU A 283 10.90 15.41 -13.89
C GLU A 283 9.63 14.88 -13.17
N LEU A 284 9.05 13.78 -13.65
CA LEU A 284 7.91 13.14 -13.00
C LEU A 284 8.31 12.47 -11.67
N LEU A 285 9.46 11.80 -11.62
CA LEU A 285 9.98 11.23 -10.37
C LEU A 285 10.20 12.30 -9.30
N GLU A 286 10.76 13.45 -9.69
CA GLU A 286 10.99 14.60 -8.81
C GLU A 286 9.66 15.23 -8.35
N PHE A 287 8.71 15.42 -9.27
CA PHE A 287 7.37 15.92 -8.95
C PHE A 287 6.65 15.05 -7.92
N PHE A 288 6.74 13.73 -8.06
CA PHE A 288 6.15 12.78 -7.10
C PHE A 288 7.02 12.54 -5.86
N ARG A 289 8.28 13.01 -5.85
CA ARG A 289 9.28 12.74 -4.80
C ARG A 289 9.47 11.25 -4.52
N ILE A 290 9.49 10.45 -5.58
CA ILE A 290 9.62 8.99 -5.49
C ILE A 290 11.01 8.61 -6.02
N SER A 291 11.69 7.71 -5.31
CA SER A 291 12.96 7.14 -5.79
C SER A 291 12.72 6.26 -7.02
N GLU A 292 13.73 6.09 -7.87
CA GLU A 292 13.61 5.25 -9.07
C GLU A 292 13.23 3.80 -8.73
N ASP A 293 13.75 3.28 -7.61
CA ASP A 293 13.43 1.96 -7.06
C ASP A 293 11.98 1.86 -6.58
N ASP A 294 11.44 2.91 -5.95
CA ASP A 294 10.05 2.92 -5.48
C ASP A 294 9.07 3.13 -6.64
N ALA A 295 9.44 3.85 -7.69
CA ALA A 295 8.69 3.90 -8.94
C ALA A 295 8.73 2.57 -9.70
N ALA A 296 9.81 1.80 -9.57
CA ALA A 296 9.89 0.43 -10.09
C ALA A 296 8.97 -0.53 -9.30
N LYS A 297 8.91 -0.41 -7.97
CA LYS A 297 7.97 -1.16 -7.12
C LYS A 297 6.51 -0.78 -7.40
N LEU A 298 6.19 0.50 -7.53
CA LEU A 298 4.83 0.98 -7.84
C LEU A 298 4.31 0.46 -9.19
N VAL A 299 5.17 0.39 -10.20
CA VAL A 299 4.83 -0.18 -11.51
C VAL A 299 4.66 -1.70 -11.44
N LYS A 300 5.35 -2.39 -10.52
CA LYS A 300 5.34 -3.84 -10.38
C LYS A 300 4.19 -4.36 -9.49
N ASP A 301 3.90 -3.64 -8.40
CA ASP A 301 2.98 -4.07 -7.36
C ASP A 301 1.56 -3.50 -7.52
N GLY A 302 1.37 -2.50 -8.40
CA GLY A 302 0.11 -1.79 -8.54
C GLY A 302 -0.19 -0.90 -7.32
N VAL A 303 -1.03 0.12 -7.54
CA VAL A 303 -1.17 1.29 -6.65
C VAL A 303 -1.57 0.92 -5.22
N SER A 304 -0.58 0.87 -4.32
CA SER A 304 -0.77 1.06 -2.87
C SER A 304 -0.17 2.41 -2.48
N TRP A 305 -0.86 3.48 -2.87
CA TRP A 305 -0.51 4.86 -2.50
C TRP A 305 -1.55 5.45 -1.54
N PRO A 306 -1.14 6.14 -0.44
CA PRO A 306 0.24 6.30 0.03
C PRO A 306 0.73 5.04 0.75
N ALA A 307 2.03 4.75 0.66
CA ALA A 307 2.67 3.74 1.50
C ALA A 307 2.41 4.04 2.99
N ALA A 308 2.17 3.01 3.80
CA ALA A 308 1.94 3.14 5.24
C ALA A 308 3.15 3.83 5.90
N GLY A 309 3.01 5.13 6.19
CA GLY A 309 4.08 5.98 6.72
C GLY A 309 4.21 7.35 6.04
N ALA A 310 3.67 7.53 4.83
CA ALA A 310 3.63 8.83 4.17
C ALA A 310 2.42 9.66 4.67
N GLY A 311 2.55 10.21 5.87
CA GLY A 311 1.56 11.12 6.45
C GLY A 311 1.48 12.47 5.72
N PRO A 312 0.33 13.17 5.78
CA PRO A 312 0.11 14.44 5.11
C PRO A 312 0.74 15.59 5.90
N GLN A 313 2.07 15.69 5.93
CA GLN A 313 2.72 16.75 6.71
C GLN A 313 2.90 18.07 5.96
N ASN A 314 2.74 18.13 4.63
CA ASN A 314 3.06 19.36 3.87
C ASN A 314 1.89 19.99 3.09
N LEU A 315 0.65 19.53 3.28
CA LEU A 315 -0.51 20.11 2.59
C LEU A 315 -1.03 21.41 3.23
N LYS A 316 -0.56 21.75 4.44
CA LYS A 316 -0.98 22.97 5.16
C LYS A 316 -0.18 24.22 4.75
N GLU A 317 1.00 24.05 4.17
CA GLU A 317 1.87 25.16 3.73
C GLU A 317 1.61 25.62 2.30
N LEU A 318 0.90 24.83 1.48
CA LEU A 318 0.62 25.15 0.08
C LEU A 318 -0.66 25.99 -0.15
N MET A 319 -1.38 26.37 0.91
CA MET A 319 -2.69 27.04 0.82
C MET A 319 -2.73 28.51 1.29
N GLN A 320 -1.64 29.27 1.19
CA GLN A 320 -1.68 30.73 1.42
C GLN A 320 -1.33 31.52 0.16
N GLU A 321 -2.37 32.07 -0.48
CA GLU A 321 -2.30 33.17 -1.45
C GLU A 321 -2.01 34.52 -0.76
N PRO A 322 -1.48 35.53 -1.49
CA PRO A 322 -0.86 36.70 -0.89
C PRO A 322 -1.89 37.73 -0.36
N LYS A 323 -1.70 38.20 0.88
CA LYS A 323 -2.43 39.33 1.48
C LYS A 323 -1.45 40.48 1.76
N PRO A 324 -1.88 41.76 1.70
CA PRO A 324 -1.01 42.92 1.67
C PRO A 324 -0.44 43.26 3.07
N ALA A 325 0.56 44.15 3.07
CA ALA A 325 1.52 44.47 4.13
C ALA A 325 1.00 44.49 5.59
N PRO A 326 1.82 44.04 6.57
CA PRO A 326 1.34 43.76 7.93
C PRO A 326 1.33 45.01 8.84
N PRO A 327 0.33 45.13 9.75
CA PRO A 327 0.43 45.96 10.95
C PRO A 327 1.37 45.31 11.99
N PRO A 328 1.85 46.06 13.00
CA PRO A 328 2.84 45.56 13.96
C PRO A 328 2.31 44.39 14.80
N LEU A 329 3.12 43.32 14.86
CA LEU A 329 2.82 42.04 15.52
C LEU A 329 2.57 42.20 17.03
N SER A 330 1.52 41.52 17.52
CA SER A 330 1.17 41.48 18.94
C SER A 330 2.19 40.69 19.77
N ALA A 331 2.31 40.99 21.07
CA ALA A 331 3.29 40.35 21.95
C ALA A 331 3.18 38.80 22.03
N LYS A 332 1.98 38.24 21.80
CA LYS A 332 1.79 36.78 21.72
C LYS A 332 2.41 36.19 20.45
N GLU A 333 2.26 36.86 19.32
CA GLU A 333 2.85 36.45 18.04
C GLU A 333 4.37 36.55 18.09
N GLN A 334 4.93 37.60 18.72
CA GLN A 334 6.38 37.71 18.91
C GLN A 334 6.97 36.55 19.74
N ASN A 335 6.26 36.08 20.76
CA ASN A 335 6.70 34.93 21.56
C ASN A 335 6.59 33.60 20.78
N GLN A 336 5.58 33.46 19.93
CA GLN A 336 5.47 32.30 19.03
C GLN A 336 6.57 32.31 17.97
N VAL A 337 6.87 33.46 17.37
CA VAL A 337 7.97 33.62 16.40
C VAL A 337 9.30 33.25 17.04
N LYS A 338 9.61 33.74 18.25
CA LYS A 338 10.84 33.34 18.98
C LYS A 338 10.93 31.84 19.24
N LYS A 339 9.80 31.18 19.55
CA LYS A 339 9.76 29.73 19.77
C LYS A 339 9.99 28.96 18.46
N LEU A 340 9.40 29.43 17.36
CA LEU A 340 9.58 28.87 16.03
C LEU A 340 11.02 29.05 15.53
N GLU A 341 11.61 30.23 15.72
CA GLU A 341 13.02 30.50 15.40
C GLU A 341 13.98 29.58 16.17
N ALA A 342 13.71 29.32 17.45
CA ALA A 342 14.51 28.39 18.24
C ALA A 342 14.41 26.94 17.71
N THR A 343 13.21 26.50 17.31
CA THR A 343 13.04 25.18 16.69
C THR A 343 13.70 25.09 15.30
N ILE A 344 13.62 26.16 14.49
CA ILE A 344 14.28 26.20 13.18
C ILE A 344 15.79 26.07 13.34
N ARG A 345 16.41 26.85 14.24
CA ARG A 345 17.86 26.73 14.52
C ARG A 345 18.25 25.34 15.02
N SER A 346 17.39 24.70 15.82
CA SER A 346 17.63 23.33 16.27
C SER A 346 17.57 22.32 15.11
N HIS A 347 16.63 22.48 14.19
CA HIS A 347 16.53 21.64 13.00
C HIS A 347 17.68 21.88 12.02
N GLU A 348 18.10 23.13 11.83
CA GLU A 348 19.31 23.47 11.04
C GLU A 348 20.54 22.76 11.59
N GLY A 349 20.75 22.77 12.92
CA GLY A 349 21.84 22.00 13.55
C GLY A 349 21.80 20.52 13.20
N LYS A 350 20.63 19.88 13.33
CA LYS A 350 20.44 18.46 12.97
C LYS A 350 20.66 18.20 11.48
N ILE A 351 20.25 19.11 10.60
CA ILE A 351 20.48 19.00 9.16
C ILE A 351 21.99 19.03 8.89
N THR A 352 22.75 19.95 9.49
CA THR A 352 24.21 19.98 9.29
C THR A 352 24.93 18.73 9.80
N GLU A 353 24.44 18.12 10.89
CA GLU A 353 24.97 16.85 11.39
C GLU A 353 24.67 15.70 10.43
N LEU A 354 23.45 15.63 9.91
CA LEU A 354 23.05 14.63 8.92
C LEU A 354 23.83 14.80 7.61
N GLU A 355 24.05 16.02 7.15
CA GLU A 355 24.88 16.29 5.97
C GLU A 355 26.32 15.80 6.14
N LYS A 356 26.91 16.00 7.32
CA LYS A 356 28.24 15.47 7.64
C LYS A 356 28.25 13.94 7.67
N ALA A 357 27.22 13.32 8.25
CA ALA A 357 27.08 11.87 8.29
C ALA A 357 26.92 11.26 6.88
N VAL A 358 26.11 11.90 6.02
CA VAL A 358 25.92 11.49 4.61
C VAL A 358 27.22 11.60 3.84
N LYS A 359 27.98 12.70 3.99
CA LYS A 359 29.30 12.84 3.34
C LYS A 359 30.26 11.73 3.77
N SER A 360 30.38 11.48 5.08
CA SER A 360 31.22 10.40 5.61
C SER A 360 30.82 9.02 5.06
N LYS A 361 29.52 8.73 4.99
CA LYS A 361 29.01 7.48 4.41
C LYS A 361 29.22 7.39 2.90
N SER A 362 29.12 8.50 2.19
CA SER A 362 29.39 8.56 0.74
C SER A 362 30.87 8.29 0.45
N ASP A 363 31.78 8.83 1.26
CA ASP A 363 33.22 8.55 1.15
C ASP A 363 33.53 7.08 1.44
N GLU A 364 32.88 6.49 2.47
CA GLU A 364 32.98 5.06 2.76
C GLU A 364 32.50 4.20 1.57
N ILE A 365 31.38 4.55 0.94
CA ILE A 365 30.88 3.85 -0.26
C ILE A 365 31.90 3.91 -1.40
N ILE A 366 32.48 5.08 -1.68
CA ILE A 366 33.50 5.22 -2.74
C ILE A 366 34.70 4.31 -2.47
N THR A 367 35.14 4.20 -1.21
CA THR A 367 36.24 3.28 -0.86
C THR A 367 35.86 1.81 -1.05
N LEU A 368 34.65 1.42 -0.65
CA LEU A 368 34.16 0.05 -0.82
C LEU A 368 33.93 -0.32 -2.29
N GLU A 369 33.49 0.61 -3.12
CA GLU A 369 33.37 0.43 -4.58
C GLU A 369 34.74 0.21 -5.23
N ALA A 370 35.75 0.99 -4.82
CA ALA A 370 37.13 0.80 -5.29
C ALA A 370 37.69 -0.58 -4.90
N ASP A 371 37.45 -1.03 -3.67
CA ASP A 371 37.89 -2.35 -3.22
C ASP A 371 37.12 -3.49 -3.90
N ARG A 372 35.81 -3.31 -4.14
CA ARG A 372 35.01 -4.25 -4.93
C ARG A 372 35.59 -4.40 -6.34
N GLN A 373 35.91 -3.30 -7.02
CA GLN A 373 36.49 -3.33 -8.37
C GLN A 373 37.84 -4.08 -8.39
N ARG A 374 38.69 -3.86 -7.39
CA ARG A 374 39.96 -4.59 -7.24
C ARG A 374 39.76 -6.09 -7.09
N LEU A 375 38.78 -6.50 -6.28
CA LEU A 375 38.45 -7.92 -6.09
C LEU A 375 37.86 -8.54 -7.35
N GLU A 376 37.00 -7.81 -8.09
CA GLU A 376 36.46 -8.28 -9.37
C GLU A 376 37.57 -8.51 -10.41
N ASP A 377 38.55 -7.61 -10.49
CA ASP A 377 39.72 -7.76 -11.35
C ASP A 377 40.60 -8.96 -10.94
N GLU A 378 40.77 -9.21 -9.64
CA GLU A 378 41.51 -10.37 -9.14
C GLU A 378 40.80 -11.69 -9.46
N VAL A 379 39.48 -11.74 -9.29
CA VAL A 379 38.67 -12.90 -9.68
C VAL A 379 38.74 -13.14 -11.19
N ALA A 380 38.71 -12.08 -12.02
CA ALA A 380 38.87 -12.21 -13.47
C ALA A 380 40.26 -12.80 -13.83
N LYS A 381 41.33 -12.33 -13.17
CA LYS A 381 42.68 -12.90 -13.33
C LYS A 381 42.74 -14.37 -12.92
N GLN A 382 42.12 -14.74 -11.80
CA GLN A 382 42.08 -16.14 -11.35
C GLN A 382 41.30 -17.03 -12.32
N LYS A 383 40.15 -16.57 -12.83
CA LYS A 383 39.37 -17.28 -13.85
C LYS A 383 40.18 -17.49 -15.13
N SER A 384 40.91 -16.48 -15.60
CA SER A 384 41.78 -16.63 -16.77
C SER A 384 42.91 -17.63 -16.54
N LYS A 385 43.53 -17.65 -15.35
CA LYS A 385 44.56 -18.64 -14.99
C LYS A 385 43.99 -20.05 -14.96
N MET A 386 42.79 -20.22 -14.41
CA MET A 386 42.11 -21.51 -14.34
C MET A 386 41.77 -22.04 -15.74
N LEU A 387 41.25 -21.21 -16.63
CA LEU A 387 40.96 -21.60 -18.03
C LEU A 387 42.21 -22.02 -18.79
N LEU A 388 43.35 -21.34 -18.56
CA LEU A 388 44.63 -21.73 -19.15
C LEU A 388 45.07 -23.11 -18.61
N ALA A 389 45.00 -23.32 -17.30
CA ALA A 389 45.34 -24.60 -16.69
C ALA A 389 44.43 -25.74 -17.14
N GLU A 390 43.14 -25.46 -17.36
CA GLU A 390 42.17 -26.41 -17.89
C GLU A 390 42.50 -26.80 -19.33
N ARG A 391 42.86 -25.82 -20.17
CA ARG A 391 43.33 -26.08 -21.54
C ARG A 391 44.60 -26.92 -21.56
N ASP A 392 45.60 -26.57 -20.75
CA ASP A 392 46.84 -27.35 -20.62
C ASP A 392 46.57 -28.79 -20.15
N ALA A 393 45.59 -28.99 -19.28
CA ALA A 393 45.18 -30.31 -18.82
C ALA A 393 44.48 -31.11 -19.93
N GLN A 394 43.62 -30.46 -20.74
CA GLN A 394 42.98 -31.07 -21.90
C GLN A 394 44.02 -31.49 -22.95
N GLU A 395 44.98 -30.61 -23.29
CA GLU A 395 46.05 -30.91 -24.24
C GLU A 395 46.89 -32.12 -23.79
N ARG A 396 47.26 -32.19 -22.50
CA ARG A 396 47.95 -33.37 -21.94
C ARG A 396 47.11 -34.65 -21.98
N ASN A 397 45.79 -34.55 -21.80
CA ASN A 397 44.90 -35.71 -21.86
C ASN A 397 44.79 -36.24 -23.30
N ASP A 398 44.69 -35.35 -24.28
CA ASP A 398 44.67 -35.72 -25.70
C ASP A 398 45.99 -36.40 -26.12
N GLU A 399 47.13 -35.89 -25.65
CA GLU A 399 48.43 -36.53 -25.84
C GLU A 399 48.46 -37.96 -25.25
N LEU A 400 47.93 -38.15 -24.04
CA LEU A 400 47.83 -39.47 -23.41
C LEU A 400 46.94 -40.43 -24.21
N ILE A 401 45.82 -39.95 -24.74
CA ILE A 401 44.93 -40.73 -25.60
C ILE A 401 45.67 -41.15 -26.89
N GLN A 402 46.40 -40.23 -27.52
CA GLN A 402 47.19 -40.54 -28.71
C GLN A 402 48.29 -41.57 -28.43
N VAL A 403 49.02 -41.43 -27.32
CA VAL A 403 50.07 -42.37 -26.92
C VAL A 403 49.48 -43.77 -26.65
N LYS A 404 48.35 -43.85 -25.94
CA LYS A 404 47.65 -45.13 -25.73
C LYS A 404 47.21 -45.75 -27.05
N GLY A 405 46.59 -44.98 -27.94
CA GLY A 405 46.18 -45.45 -29.26
C GLY A 405 47.35 -45.96 -30.12
N ARG A 406 48.51 -45.29 -30.07
CA ARG A 406 49.75 -45.76 -30.72
C ARG A 406 50.24 -47.08 -30.11
N LYS A 407 50.26 -47.18 -28.78
CA LYS A 407 50.69 -48.40 -28.07
C LYS A 407 49.79 -49.59 -28.36
N ASP A 408 48.47 -49.39 -28.40
CA ASP A 408 47.51 -50.45 -28.72
C ASP A 408 47.65 -50.89 -30.18
N LYS A 409 47.90 -49.94 -31.10
CA LYS A 409 48.22 -50.25 -32.49
C LYS A 409 49.53 -51.04 -32.63
N GLU A 410 50.58 -50.65 -31.93
CA GLU A 410 51.86 -51.36 -31.93
C GLU A 410 51.73 -52.77 -31.32
N ALA A 411 50.94 -52.92 -30.26
CA ALA A 411 50.65 -54.22 -29.65
C ALA A 411 49.85 -55.13 -30.59
N THR A 412 48.85 -54.58 -31.30
CA THR A 412 48.07 -55.34 -32.30
C THR A 412 48.90 -55.71 -33.53
N ASP A 413 49.74 -54.81 -34.04
CA ASP A 413 50.67 -55.09 -35.14
C ASP A 413 51.72 -56.14 -34.75
N SER A 414 52.23 -56.08 -33.50
CA SER A 414 53.13 -57.10 -32.95
C SER A 414 52.46 -58.47 -32.80
N ARG A 415 51.20 -58.51 -32.38
CA ARG A 415 50.42 -59.75 -32.32
C ARG A 415 50.15 -60.32 -33.72
N ARG A 416 49.89 -59.45 -34.70
CA ARG A 416 49.66 -59.81 -36.11
C ARG A 416 50.93 -60.30 -36.80
N SER A 417 52.09 -59.74 -36.46
CA SER A 417 53.39 -60.21 -36.97
C SER A 417 53.81 -61.54 -36.35
N ALA A 418 53.53 -61.75 -35.05
CA ALA A 418 53.76 -63.02 -34.36
C ALA A 418 52.86 -64.19 -34.85
N THR A 419 51.63 -63.89 -35.28
CA THR A 419 50.67 -64.87 -35.82
C THR A 419 50.80 -65.09 -37.33
N ARG A 420 51.67 -64.33 -38.01
CA ARG A 420 51.92 -64.51 -39.44
C ARG A 420 52.72 -65.82 -39.62
N PRO A 421 52.21 -66.80 -40.39
CA PRO A 421 52.92 -68.06 -40.59
C PRO A 421 54.29 -67.79 -41.20
N ARG A 422 55.33 -68.41 -40.63
CA ARG A 422 56.73 -68.41 -41.10
C ARG A 422 56.92 -69.12 -42.48
N ARG A 423 55.94 -69.03 -43.38
CA ARG A 423 55.96 -69.58 -44.75
C ARG A 423 56.46 -68.55 -45.76
N ALA A 424 57.68 -68.03 -45.59
CA ALA A 424 58.33 -67.23 -46.64
C ALA A 424 59.86 -67.14 -46.53
N TRP A 425 60.53 -68.06 -45.83
CA TRP A 425 62.01 -68.12 -45.83
C TRP A 425 62.57 -69.40 -46.48
N ARG A 426 61.73 -70.17 -47.18
CA ARG A 426 62.14 -71.38 -47.94
C ARG A 426 61.77 -71.34 -49.42
N ALA A 427 61.62 -70.16 -50.00
CA ALA A 427 61.37 -69.99 -51.43
C ALA A 427 62.08 -68.75 -52.00
N SER A 428 63.38 -68.63 -51.77
CA SER A 428 64.23 -67.74 -52.59
C SER A 428 65.67 -68.27 -52.68
N SER A 429 65.78 -69.59 -52.86
CA SER A 429 67.02 -70.27 -53.22
C SER A 429 66.73 -71.24 -54.35
N ASN A 430 66.17 -70.75 -55.46
CA ASN A 430 66.30 -71.31 -56.81
C ASN A 430 65.43 -70.53 -57.81
N ALA A 431 65.99 -69.48 -58.38
CA ALA A 431 65.68 -69.05 -59.75
C ALA A 431 66.90 -68.30 -60.28
N ARG A 432 67.83 -69.08 -60.84
CA ARG A 432 68.86 -68.59 -61.76
C ARG A 432 68.21 -68.09 -63.07
N THR A 433 68.98 -67.28 -63.79
CA THR A 433 69.00 -67.06 -65.26
C THR A 433 67.95 -66.13 -65.91
N ALA A 434 68.32 -64.82 -66.00
CA ALA A 434 68.59 -63.99 -67.21
C ALA A 434 67.59 -63.91 -68.41
N PRO A 435 67.71 -62.96 -69.37
CA PRO A 435 68.19 -61.56 -69.38
C PRO A 435 67.24 -60.57 -70.13
N ARG A 436 67.61 -59.27 -70.12
CA ARG A 436 67.42 -58.24 -71.18
C ARG A 436 66.08 -58.18 -71.95
N ARG A 437 65.39 -57.05 -71.84
CA ARG A 437 65.06 -56.23 -73.04
C ARG A 437 64.77 -54.76 -72.71
N SER A 438 65.61 -53.92 -73.31
CA SER A 438 65.40 -52.51 -73.62
C SER A 438 64.21 -52.30 -74.56
N THR A 439 63.42 -51.25 -74.33
CA THR A 439 62.81 -50.32 -75.31
C THR A 439 62.01 -49.30 -74.48
N ARG A 440 62.43 -48.04 -74.29
CA ARG A 440 62.58 -46.91 -75.23
C ARG A 440 61.24 -46.45 -75.84
N ARG A 441 60.87 -45.19 -75.51
CA ARG A 441 59.89 -44.26 -76.14
C ARG A 441 58.41 -44.62 -75.90
N ARG A 442 57.50 -43.68 -75.67
CA ARG A 442 57.49 -42.24 -75.98
C ARG A 442 56.58 -41.51 -75.00
#